data_AF-A0A2V7TTI7-F1
#
_entry.id   AF-A0A2V7TTI7-F1
#
_cell.length_a   1.000
_cell.length_b   1.000
_cell.length_c   1.000
_cell.angle_alpha   90.00
_cell.angle_beta   90.00
_cell.angle_gamma   90.00
#
_symmetry.space_group_name_H-M   'P 1'
#
loop_
_entity.id
_entity.type
_entity.pdbx_description
1 polymer ?
#
loop_
_entity_poly.entity_id
_entity_poly.type
_entity_poly.pdbx_seq_one_letter_code
_entity_poly.pdbx_strand_id
1 'polypeptide(L)'
;IGAGWARFMYGGSTGGWESMAAQIFYPDEYNGAWCACPDPIDFRAYTVVDLYKDKNAYRVDDSWKRTPRPGMRNYLGHVTATLEELNRLELVLGENSRSGQQWDIWEAVYSPAGADGYPKRIWDKRTGLIDRDVASYWRDNYDLSYILRRDWSKGLGKKLQGKLHIYVGEADNYYLNNAVYLVEQFLKSTNDPHYDGEMDYEPRAEHCWNGDHTRPNAISRLRYHQMFAPRIVQRILASAPSGGDVTSWRY
;
A
#
# COMPACT_ATOMS: atom_id res chain seq x y z
N ILE A 1 20.68 11.53 17.98
CA ILE A 1 20.31 10.85 16.71
C ILE A 1 19.89 9.43 17.04
N GLY A 2 18.84 8.89 16.41
CA GLY A 2 18.34 7.53 16.68
C GLY A 2 17.03 7.44 17.48
N ALA A 3 16.46 8.58 17.91
CA ALA A 3 15.09 8.67 18.43
C ALA A 3 14.07 8.80 17.29
N GLY A 4 12.78 8.61 17.57
CA GLY A 4 11.74 8.56 16.53
C GLY A 4 11.65 9.80 15.63
N TRP A 5 11.94 11.00 16.17
CA TRP A 5 12.02 12.25 15.39
C TRP A 5 13.11 12.24 14.30
N ALA A 6 14.09 11.33 14.40
CA ALA A 6 15.20 11.17 13.47
C ALA A 6 15.17 9.85 12.68
N ARG A 7 14.08 9.06 12.77
CA ARG A 7 13.90 7.81 12.01
C ARG A 7 12.86 8.01 10.91
N PHE A 8 13.09 7.36 9.77
CA PHE A 8 12.28 7.51 8.56
C PHE A 8 12.24 6.20 7.80
N MET A 9 11.23 6.04 6.96
CA MET A 9 11.06 4.87 6.11
C MET A 9 10.79 5.30 4.68
N TYR A 10 11.26 4.49 3.75
CA TYR A 10 10.83 4.59 2.36
C TYR A 10 10.92 3.21 1.73
N GLY A 11 10.06 2.99 0.74
CA GLY A 11 10.02 1.73 0.03
C GLY A 11 9.09 1.81 -1.17
N GLY A 12 9.30 0.90 -2.10
CA GLY A 12 8.44 0.66 -3.24
C GLY A 12 7.64 -0.62 -3.08
N SER A 13 6.46 -0.73 -3.70
CA SER A 13 5.69 -1.98 -3.75
C SER A 13 5.33 -2.47 -2.34
N THR A 14 5.61 -3.72 -1.97
CA THR A 14 5.48 -4.21 -0.58
C THR A 14 6.18 -3.32 0.43
N GLY A 15 7.40 -2.84 0.14
CA GLY A 15 8.11 -1.91 1.01
C GLY A 15 7.43 -0.54 1.14
N GLY A 16 6.63 -0.14 0.15
CA GLY A 16 5.79 1.05 0.20
C GLY A 16 4.63 0.88 1.18
N TRP A 17 3.98 -0.29 1.15
CA TRP A 17 2.96 -0.64 2.15
C TRP A 17 3.57 -0.76 3.55
N GLU A 18 4.71 -1.44 3.70
CA GLU A 18 5.39 -1.60 4.99
C GLU A 18 5.80 -0.24 5.59
N SER A 19 6.34 0.67 4.76
CA SER A 19 6.69 2.03 5.18
C SER A 19 5.46 2.79 5.68
N MET A 20 4.34 2.69 4.98
CA MET A 20 3.09 3.35 5.41
C MET A 20 2.52 2.70 6.67
N ALA A 21 2.47 1.38 6.73
CA ALA A 21 1.93 0.61 7.84
C ALA A 21 2.72 0.85 9.12
N ALA A 22 4.05 0.75 9.08
CA ALA A 22 4.90 1.03 10.23
C ALA A 22 4.76 2.48 10.72
N GLN A 23 4.59 3.45 9.80
CA GLN A 23 4.35 4.84 10.18
C GLN A 23 2.97 5.03 10.85
N ILE A 24 1.95 4.28 10.43
CA ILE A 24 0.59 4.34 11.00
C ILE A 24 0.52 3.61 12.35
N PHE A 25 1.13 2.43 12.46
CA PHE A 25 1.08 1.60 13.67
C PHE A 25 2.03 2.10 14.77
N TYR A 26 3.16 2.70 14.39
CA TYR A 26 4.17 3.22 15.31
C TYR A 26 4.47 4.69 15.03
N PRO A 27 3.47 5.59 15.11
CA PRO A 27 3.60 6.96 14.62
C PRO A 27 4.56 7.83 15.44
N ASP A 28 4.92 7.40 16.64
CA ASP A 28 5.90 8.07 17.50
C ASP A 28 7.34 7.56 17.28
N GLU A 29 7.50 6.37 16.67
CA GLU A 29 8.81 5.75 16.40
C GLU A 29 9.42 6.21 15.07
N TYR A 30 8.61 6.80 14.18
CA TYR A 30 9.03 7.28 12.87
C TYR A 30 8.46 8.66 12.57
N ASN A 31 9.27 9.45 11.87
CA ASN A 31 8.98 10.83 11.53
C ASN A 31 8.83 11.02 10.03
N GLY A 32 8.37 10.04 9.27
CA GLY A 32 8.05 10.20 7.86
C GLY A 32 8.20 8.90 7.09
N ALA A 33 7.27 8.70 6.15
CA ALA A 33 7.24 7.57 5.24
C ALA A 33 7.06 8.04 3.79
N TRP A 34 7.99 7.67 2.92
CA TRP A 34 7.92 7.89 1.47
C TRP A 34 7.57 6.57 0.77
N CYS A 35 6.31 6.43 0.41
CA CYS A 35 5.67 5.20 0.00
C CYS A 35 5.44 5.24 -1.51
N ALA A 36 6.29 4.57 -2.28
CA ALA A 36 6.13 4.50 -3.72
C ALA A 36 5.35 3.25 -4.13
N CYS A 37 4.39 3.42 -5.05
CA CYS A 37 3.50 2.40 -5.61
C CYS A 37 3.14 1.29 -4.61
N PRO A 38 2.57 1.64 -3.44
CA PRO A 38 2.42 0.67 -2.36
C PRO A 38 1.51 -0.48 -2.76
N ASP A 39 1.75 -1.67 -2.21
CA ASP A 39 0.76 -2.74 -2.17
C ASP A 39 -0.57 -2.23 -1.59
N PRO A 40 -1.72 -2.93 -1.78
CA PRO A 40 -3.04 -2.34 -1.53
C PRO A 40 -3.18 -1.75 -0.11
N ILE A 41 -3.40 -0.44 -0.04
CA ILE A 41 -3.57 0.32 1.21
C ILE A 41 -5.04 0.55 1.59
N ASP A 42 -5.97 0.10 0.73
CA ASP A 42 -7.41 0.13 0.93
C ASP A 42 -8.02 -1.12 0.29
N PHE A 43 -8.62 -2.01 1.08
CA PHE A 43 -9.08 -3.31 0.56
C PHE A 43 -10.47 -3.25 -0.12
N ARG A 44 -11.06 -2.05 -0.26
CA ARG A 44 -12.09 -1.81 -1.29
C ARG A 44 -11.49 -1.80 -2.71
N ALA A 45 -10.18 -1.68 -2.81
CA ALA A 45 -9.40 -1.80 -4.03
C ALA A 45 -8.18 -2.71 -3.77
N TYR A 46 -8.44 -3.94 -3.34
CA TYR A 46 -7.43 -5.00 -3.29
C TYR A 46 -7.14 -5.45 -4.73
N THR A 47 -6.25 -4.69 -5.38
CA THR A 47 -6.11 -4.55 -6.83
C THR A 47 -7.40 -4.06 -7.50
N VAL A 48 -8.23 -4.97 -7.99
CA VAL A 48 -9.51 -4.71 -8.67
C VAL A 48 -10.70 -5.31 -7.95
N VAL A 49 -10.49 -5.82 -6.72
CA VAL A 49 -11.52 -6.48 -5.91
C VAL A 49 -11.88 -5.60 -4.72
N ASP A 50 -13.18 -5.37 -4.50
CA ASP A 50 -13.70 -4.83 -3.25
C ASP A 50 -13.98 -6.00 -2.30
N LEU A 51 -13.05 -6.29 -1.38
CA LEU A 51 -13.17 -7.44 -0.46
C LEU A 51 -14.44 -7.40 0.40
N TYR A 52 -15.05 -6.22 0.57
CA TYR A 52 -16.20 -6.03 1.44
C TYR A 52 -17.53 -6.13 0.70
N LYS A 53 -17.54 -5.91 -0.63
CA LYS A 53 -18.77 -5.98 -1.44
C LYS A 53 -18.78 -7.17 -2.38
N ASP A 54 -17.68 -7.42 -3.09
CA ASP A 54 -17.63 -8.47 -4.10
C ASP A 54 -17.78 -9.85 -3.46
N LYS A 55 -18.58 -10.73 -4.07
CA LYS A 55 -18.72 -12.13 -3.62
C LYS A 55 -17.59 -13.00 -4.16
N ASN A 56 -17.02 -12.63 -5.30
CA ASN A 56 -16.04 -13.41 -6.02
C ASN A 56 -14.88 -12.52 -6.52
N ALA A 57 -13.65 -12.94 -6.28
CA ALA A 57 -12.44 -12.22 -6.66
C ALA A 57 -12.11 -12.30 -8.16
N TYR A 58 -12.59 -13.33 -8.85
CA TYR A 58 -12.21 -13.62 -10.24
C TYR A 58 -13.15 -12.99 -11.26
N ARG A 59 -14.39 -12.69 -10.87
CA ARG A 59 -15.44 -12.26 -11.79
C ARG A 59 -16.22 -11.08 -11.23
N VAL A 60 -16.75 -10.27 -12.13
CA VAL A 60 -17.68 -9.19 -11.77
C VAL A 60 -19.03 -9.82 -11.38
N ASP A 61 -19.71 -9.28 -10.36
CA ASP A 61 -21.06 -9.72 -9.98
C ASP A 61 -22.05 -9.26 -11.06
N ASP A 62 -22.42 -10.16 -11.97
CA ASP A 62 -23.31 -9.91 -13.10
C ASP A 62 -24.23 -11.12 -13.30
N SER A 63 -25.52 -10.86 -13.59
CA SER A 63 -26.53 -11.91 -13.74
C SER A 63 -26.48 -12.63 -15.09
N TRP A 64 -25.86 -12.03 -16.10
CA TRP A 64 -25.92 -12.46 -17.50
C TRP A 64 -24.55 -12.87 -18.05
N LYS A 65 -23.47 -12.26 -17.54
CA LYS A 65 -22.10 -12.48 -18.01
C LYS A 65 -21.20 -13.00 -16.92
N ARG A 66 -20.15 -13.71 -17.33
CA ARG A 66 -19.07 -14.19 -16.46
C ARG A 66 -17.79 -13.44 -16.79
N THR A 67 -17.84 -12.12 -16.72
CA THR A 67 -16.71 -11.25 -17.08
C THR A 67 -15.57 -11.44 -16.09
N PRO A 68 -14.38 -11.90 -16.55
CA PRO A 68 -13.22 -12.05 -15.67
C PRO A 68 -12.65 -10.69 -15.28
N ARG A 69 -12.09 -10.61 -14.07
CA ARG A 69 -11.35 -9.42 -13.62
C ARG A 69 -9.92 -9.44 -14.16
N PRO A 70 -9.40 -8.30 -14.63
CA PRO A 70 -8.01 -8.22 -15.04
C PRO A 70 -7.07 -8.34 -13.83
N GLY A 71 -5.95 -9.03 -14.00
CA GLY A 71 -4.94 -9.20 -12.96
C GLY A 71 -3.69 -8.36 -13.20
N MET A 72 -3.28 -8.22 -14.47
CA MET A 72 -2.10 -7.44 -14.85
C MET A 72 -2.31 -6.74 -16.19
N ARG A 73 -1.84 -5.49 -16.30
CA ARG A 73 -1.87 -4.68 -17.52
C ARG A 73 -0.52 -4.00 -17.81
N ASN A 74 -0.35 -3.53 -19.04
CA ASN A 74 0.66 -2.52 -19.37
C ASN A 74 0.05 -1.10 -19.40
N TYR A 75 0.88 -0.08 -19.64
CA TYR A 75 0.48 1.32 -19.68
C TYR A 75 -0.47 1.71 -20.81
N LEU A 76 -0.63 0.86 -21.83
CA LEU A 76 -1.64 1.02 -22.88
C LEU A 76 -2.99 0.41 -22.48
N GLY A 77 -3.07 -0.24 -21.32
CA GLY A 77 -4.27 -0.94 -20.85
C GLY A 77 -4.43 -2.35 -21.42
N HIS A 78 -3.44 -2.88 -22.14
CA HIS A 78 -3.50 -4.27 -22.60
C HIS A 78 -3.32 -5.20 -21.41
N VAL A 79 -4.30 -6.09 -21.21
CA VAL A 79 -4.31 -7.08 -20.13
C VAL A 79 -3.46 -8.27 -20.54
N THR A 80 -2.50 -8.66 -19.71
CA THR A 80 -1.61 -9.81 -19.95
C THR A 80 -2.08 -11.07 -19.23
N ALA A 81 -2.79 -10.92 -18.11
CA ALA A 81 -3.38 -12.02 -17.36
C ALA A 81 -4.62 -11.55 -16.58
N THR A 82 -5.57 -12.44 -16.40
CA THR A 82 -6.69 -12.29 -15.47
C THR A 82 -6.25 -12.55 -14.03
N LEU A 83 -7.03 -12.05 -13.06
CA LEU A 83 -6.76 -12.30 -11.64
C LEU A 83 -6.80 -13.81 -11.32
N GLU A 84 -7.76 -14.54 -11.93
CA GLU A 84 -7.91 -15.99 -11.80
C GLU A 84 -6.66 -16.74 -12.25
N GLU A 85 -6.06 -16.36 -13.39
CA GLU A 85 -4.83 -16.99 -13.90
C GLU A 85 -3.63 -16.76 -12.98
N LEU A 86 -3.42 -15.52 -12.52
CA LEU A 86 -2.33 -15.18 -11.60
C LEU A 86 -2.47 -15.93 -10.26
N ASN A 87 -3.66 -15.95 -9.68
CA ASN A 87 -3.87 -16.56 -8.37
C ASN A 87 -3.85 -18.11 -8.42
N ARG A 88 -4.28 -18.71 -9.53
CA ARG A 88 -4.14 -20.16 -9.76
C ARG A 88 -2.70 -20.59 -10.00
N LEU A 89 -1.88 -19.76 -10.66
CA LEU A 89 -0.45 -20.03 -10.77
C LEU A 89 0.18 -20.22 -9.38
N GLU A 90 -0.13 -19.34 -8.43
CA GLU A 90 0.37 -19.49 -7.06
C GLU A 90 -0.09 -20.78 -6.39
N LEU A 91 -1.35 -21.19 -6.60
CA LEU A 91 -1.86 -22.45 -6.05
C LEU A 91 -1.07 -23.67 -6.56
N VAL A 92 -0.56 -23.61 -7.80
CA VAL A 92 0.31 -24.66 -8.37
C VAL A 92 1.72 -24.59 -7.80
N LEU A 93 2.25 -23.38 -7.57
CA LEU A 93 3.59 -23.17 -7.06
C LEU A 93 3.76 -23.61 -5.60
N GLY A 94 2.71 -23.48 -4.78
CA GLY A 94 2.76 -23.92 -3.39
C GLY A 94 1.42 -23.94 -2.67
N GLU A 95 1.19 -24.99 -1.88
CA GLU A 95 0.04 -25.10 -0.99
C GLU A 95 0.28 -24.39 0.35
N ASN A 96 -0.83 -24.08 1.05
CA ASN A 96 -0.83 -23.43 2.37
C ASN A 96 -0.10 -22.08 2.40
N SER A 97 -0.38 -21.25 1.40
CA SER A 97 0.16 -19.89 1.26
C SER A 97 1.69 -19.81 1.21
N ARG A 98 2.33 -20.73 0.48
CA ARG A 98 3.80 -20.86 0.35
C ARG A 98 4.32 -20.78 -1.08
N SER A 99 3.57 -20.21 -2.02
CA SER A 99 4.02 -20.05 -3.42
C SER A 99 5.23 -19.14 -3.57
N GLY A 100 5.53 -18.30 -2.57
CA GLY A 100 6.57 -17.26 -2.64
C GLY A 100 6.21 -16.09 -3.55
N GLN A 101 4.93 -15.98 -3.92
CA GLN A 101 4.39 -14.92 -4.78
C GLN A 101 3.46 -13.99 -3.98
N GLN A 102 2.99 -12.92 -4.63
CA GLN A 102 2.42 -11.76 -3.96
C GLN A 102 1.11 -12.03 -3.19
N TRP A 103 0.20 -12.84 -3.73
CA TRP A 103 -1.08 -13.08 -3.05
C TRP A 103 -0.90 -13.90 -1.77
N ASP A 104 -0.03 -14.90 -1.79
CA ASP A 104 0.34 -15.66 -0.58
C ASP A 104 1.12 -14.81 0.42
N ILE A 105 1.97 -13.87 -0.03
CA ILE A 105 2.66 -12.93 0.86
C ILE A 105 1.64 -12.04 1.59
N TRP A 106 0.64 -11.51 0.87
CA TRP A 106 -0.43 -10.72 1.50
C TRP A 106 -1.23 -11.54 2.51
N GLU A 107 -1.53 -12.80 2.23
CA GLU A 107 -2.14 -13.69 3.24
C GLU A 107 -1.23 -13.91 4.44
N ALA A 108 0.07 -14.12 4.23
CA ALA A 108 1.03 -14.29 5.31
C ALA A 108 1.14 -13.06 6.23
N VAL A 109 0.95 -11.85 5.70
CA VAL A 109 0.99 -10.61 6.49
C VAL A 109 -0.36 -10.30 7.14
N TYR A 110 -1.47 -10.46 6.42
CA TYR A 110 -2.78 -9.91 6.83
C TYR A 110 -3.71 -10.95 7.47
N SER A 111 -3.54 -12.23 7.19
CA SER A 111 -4.48 -13.26 7.66
C SER A 111 -4.21 -13.70 9.09
N PRO A 112 -5.28 -14.08 9.83
CA PRO A 112 -5.09 -14.84 11.04
C PRO A 112 -4.55 -16.23 10.71
N ALA A 113 -3.93 -16.88 11.69
CA ALA A 113 -3.56 -18.29 11.57
C ALA A 113 -4.82 -19.18 11.51
N GLY A 114 -4.84 -20.11 10.56
CA GLY A 114 -5.82 -21.17 10.43
C GLY A 114 -5.60 -22.31 11.42
N ALA A 115 -6.52 -23.28 11.43
CA ALA A 115 -6.45 -24.44 12.32
C ALA A 115 -5.23 -25.35 12.05
N ASP A 116 -4.67 -25.28 10.84
CA ASP A 116 -3.47 -25.98 10.41
C ASP A 116 -2.18 -25.18 10.66
N GLY A 117 -2.28 -24.00 11.28
CA GLY A 117 -1.16 -23.11 11.58
C GLY A 117 -0.72 -22.23 10.41
N TYR A 118 -1.32 -22.37 9.22
CA TYR A 118 -1.01 -21.55 8.05
C TYR A 118 -1.95 -20.34 7.94
N PRO A 119 -1.61 -19.30 7.17
CA PRO A 119 -2.52 -18.18 6.93
C PRO A 119 -3.88 -18.63 6.42
N LYS A 120 -4.97 -18.17 7.05
CA LYS A 120 -6.32 -18.42 6.55
C LYS A 120 -6.49 -17.70 5.20
N ARG A 121 -6.97 -18.40 4.18
CA ARG A 121 -7.14 -17.84 2.82
C ARG A 121 -8.16 -16.70 2.80
N ILE A 122 -7.89 -15.61 2.08
CA ILE A 122 -8.86 -14.51 1.89
C ILE A 122 -9.99 -14.91 0.94
N TRP A 123 -9.72 -15.85 0.04
CA TRP A 123 -10.71 -16.50 -0.80
C TRP A 123 -10.25 -17.89 -1.22
N ASP A 124 -11.18 -18.72 -1.66
CA ASP A 124 -10.85 -20.00 -2.25
C ASP A 124 -10.15 -19.80 -3.62
N LYS A 125 -8.88 -20.21 -3.73
CA LYS A 125 -8.08 -20.00 -4.95
C LYS A 125 -8.60 -20.76 -6.19
N ARG A 126 -9.48 -21.75 -6.03
CA ARG A 126 -10.06 -22.51 -7.15
C ARG A 126 -11.30 -21.82 -7.71
N THR A 127 -12.13 -21.26 -6.84
CA THR A 127 -13.45 -20.70 -7.15
C THR A 127 -13.50 -19.19 -7.14
N GLY A 128 -12.61 -18.53 -6.41
CA GLY A 128 -12.59 -17.08 -6.15
C GLY A 128 -13.59 -16.62 -5.08
N LEU A 129 -14.28 -17.53 -4.39
CA LEU A 129 -15.26 -17.16 -3.36
C LEU A 129 -14.57 -16.52 -2.16
N ILE A 130 -14.96 -15.28 -1.83
CA ILE A 130 -14.35 -14.47 -0.77
C ILE A 130 -14.83 -14.93 0.60
N ASP A 131 -13.90 -15.15 1.54
CA ASP A 131 -14.19 -15.41 2.94
C ASP A 131 -14.42 -14.08 3.68
N ARG A 132 -15.67 -13.83 4.07
CA ARG A 132 -16.09 -12.56 4.70
C ARG A 132 -15.53 -12.37 6.10
N ASP A 133 -15.24 -13.44 6.82
CA ASP A 133 -14.68 -13.36 8.16
C ASP A 133 -13.20 -12.97 8.07
N VAL A 134 -12.47 -13.55 7.10
CA VAL A 134 -11.06 -13.16 6.83
C VAL A 134 -11.00 -11.73 6.32
N ALA A 135 -11.89 -11.33 5.40
CA ALA A 135 -11.96 -9.95 4.92
C ALA A 135 -12.24 -8.95 6.05
N SER A 136 -13.12 -9.30 7.00
CA SER A 136 -13.41 -8.46 8.17
C SER A 136 -12.20 -8.35 9.10
N TYR A 137 -11.48 -9.46 9.32
CA TYR A 137 -10.23 -9.44 10.08
C TYR A 137 -9.17 -8.55 9.41
N TRP A 138 -8.98 -8.70 8.10
CA TRP A 138 -8.05 -7.87 7.32
C TRP A 138 -8.41 -6.39 7.43
N ARG A 139 -9.69 -6.02 7.31
CA ARG A 139 -10.17 -4.64 7.49
C ARG A 139 -9.74 -4.06 8.82
N ASP A 140 -9.98 -4.78 9.90
CA ASP A 140 -9.85 -4.23 11.25
C ASP A 140 -8.39 -4.10 11.69
N ASN A 141 -7.47 -4.87 11.05
CA ASN A 141 -6.06 -4.99 11.44
C ASN A 141 -5.04 -4.45 10.42
N TYR A 142 -5.33 -4.50 9.11
CA TYR A 142 -4.33 -4.25 8.06
C TYR A 142 -4.79 -3.34 6.91
N ASP A 143 -6.09 -3.04 6.79
CA ASP A 143 -6.57 -2.00 5.88
C ASP A 143 -6.18 -0.61 6.41
N LEU A 144 -5.10 -0.05 5.87
CA LEU A 144 -4.54 1.21 6.33
C LEU A 144 -5.53 2.38 6.13
N SER A 145 -6.31 2.38 5.06
CA SER A 145 -7.37 3.36 4.82
C SER A 145 -8.47 3.28 5.87
N TYR A 146 -8.91 2.07 6.24
CA TYR A 146 -9.89 1.88 7.30
C TYR A 146 -9.37 2.38 8.64
N ILE A 147 -8.13 2.03 9.00
CA ILE A 147 -7.50 2.44 10.27
C ILE A 147 -7.34 3.96 10.33
N LEU A 148 -6.87 4.58 9.25
CA LEU A 148 -6.81 6.03 9.12
C LEU A 148 -8.20 6.65 9.37
N ARG A 149 -9.24 6.20 8.66
CA ARG A 149 -10.61 6.70 8.84
C ARG A 149 -11.16 6.52 10.26
N ARG A 150 -10.89 5.35 10.85
CA ARG A 150 -11.39 4.97 12.18
C ARG A 150 -10.77 5.82 13.28
N ASP A 151 -9.48 6.13 13.18
CA ASP A 151 -8.70 6.64 14.31
C ASP A 151 -8.12 8.05 14.09
N TRP A 152 -8.28 8.66 12.92
CA TRP A 152 -7.76 10.01 12.63
C TRP A 152 -8.12 11.03 13.70
N SER A 153 -9.41 11.19 13.98
CA SER A 153 -9.95 12.12 14.98
C SER A 153 -9.69 11.70 16.43
N LYS A 154 -9.28 10.44 16.66
CA LYS A 154 -8.91 9.93 17.99
C LYS A 154 -7.47 10.25 18.38
N GLY A 155 -6.79 11.06 17.57
CA GLY A 155 -5.43 11.53 17.83
C GLY A 155 -4.39 11.01 16.84
N LEU A 156 -4.71 10.00 16.02
CA LEU A 156 -3.79 9.49 15.01
C LEU A 156 -3.41 10.57 14.00
N GLY A 157 -4.37 11.41 13.58
CA GLY A 157 -4.12 12.50 12.63
C GLY A 157 -3.04 13.47 13.11
N LYS A 158 -3.07 13.85 14.40
CA LYS A 158 -2.05 14.73 15.01
C LYS A 158 -0.67 14.11 14.97
N LYS A 159 -0.57 12.79 15.12
CA LYS A 159 0.71 12.08 15.08
C LYS A 159 1.22 11.87 13.66
N LEU A 160 0.34 11.86 12.66
CA LEU A 160 0.66 11.61 11.25
C LEU A 160 0.78 12.86 10.38
N GLN A 161 0.42 14.04 10.91
CA GLN A 161 0.46 15.30 10.16
C GLN A 161 1.84 15.53 9.50
N GLY A 162 1.82 15.61 8.17
CA GLY A 162 2.97 15.77 7.28
C GLY A 162 3.90 14.57 7.15
N LYS A 163 3.55 13.39 7.69
CA LYS A 163 4.42 12.20 7.66
C LYS A 163 4.19 11.28 6.48
N LEU A 164 3.04 11.36 5.81
CA LEU A 164 2.68 10.44 4.73
C LEU A 164 2.96 11.08 3.38
N HIS A 165 3.89 10.49 2.61
CA HIS A 165 4.20 10.87 1.24
C HIS A 165 3.98 9.65 0.36
N ILE A 166 3.06 9.74 -0.62
CA ILE A 166 2.66 8.58 -1.44
C ILE A 166 2.77 8.94 -2.91
N TYR A 167 3.37 8.04 -3.68
CA TYR A 167 3.64 8.21 -5.11
C TYR A 167 3.10 7.00 -5.86
N VAL A 168 2.35 7.15 -6.95
CA VAL A 168 1.94 5.99 -7.76
C VAL A 168 1.75 6.36 -9.23
N GLY A 169 2.16 5.47 -10.13
CA GLY A 169 1.89 5.64 -11.55
C GLY A 169 0.41 5.35 -11.87
N GLU A 170 -0.23 6.17 -12.70
CA GLU A 170 -1.66 6.00 -13.04
C GLU A 170 -1.92 4.72 -13.88
N ALA A 171 -0.86 4.17 -14.46
CA ALA A 171 -0.85 2.95 -15.25
C ALA A 171 -0.21 1.77 -14.49
N ASP A 172 -0.27 1.77 -13.16
CA ASP A 172 0.24 0.66 -12.33
C ASP A 172 -0.23 -0.70 -12.89
N ASN A 173 0.73 -1.61 -13.05
CA ASN A 173 0.51 -2.89 -13.73
C ASN A 173 -0.51 -3.76 -13.01
N TYR A 174 -0.65 -3.60 -11.69
CA TYR A 174 -1.49 -4.41 -10.81
C TYR A 174 -2.68 -3.63 -10.26
N TYR A 175 -2.99 -2.46 -10.85
CA TYR A 175 -4.11 -1.61 -10.47
C TYR A 175 -4.01 -1.03 -9.04
N LEU A 176 -2.81 -0.97 -8.46
CA LEU A 176 -2.60 -0.50 -7.08
C LEU A 176 -2.90 0.98 -6.89
N ASN A 177 -2.85 1.76 -7.97
CA ASN A 177 -3.23 3.17 -7.99
C ASN A 177 -4.67 3.40 -7.48
N ASN A 178 -5.57 2.42 -7.64
CA ASN A 178 -6.97 2.55 -7.20
C ASN A 178 -7.10 2.72 -5.68
N ALA A 179 -6.32 1.97 -4.90
CA ALA A 179 -6.31 2.09 -3.44
C ALA A 179 -5.78 3.46 -3.00
N VAL A 180 -4.79 4.00 -3.72
CA VAL A 180 -4.22 5.32 -3.46
C VAL A 180 -5.26 6.43 -3.66
N TYR A 181 -6.07 6.37 -4.73
CA TYR A 181 -7.16 7.33 -4.94
C TYR A 181 -8.16 7.36 -3.76
N LEU A 182 -8.51 6.18 -3.22
CA LEU A 182 -9.43 6.09 -2.09
C LEU A 182 -8.84 6.65 -0.79
N VAL A 183 -7.54 6.45 -0.56
CA VAL A 183 -6.82 7.02 0.58
C VAL A 183 -6.66 8.53 0.43
N GLU A 184 -6.28 9.01 -0.76
CA GLU A 184 -6.16 10.44 -1.04
C GLU A 184 -7.49 11.18 -0.81
N GLN A 185 -8.61 10.61 -1.28
CA GLN A 185 -9.94 11.17 -1.04
C GLN A 185 -10.21 11.36 0.45
N PHE A 186 -9.79 10.42 1.29
CA PHE A 186 -9.90 10.58 2.74
C PHE A 186 -8.97 11.65 3.27
N LEU A 187 -7.67 11.55 2.97
CA LEU A 187 -6.67 12.45 3.54
C LEU A 187 -6.96 13.90 3.19
N LYS A 188 -7.37 14.21 1.95
CA LYS A 188 -7.81 15.56 1.54
C LYS A 188 -9.07 16.04 2.26
N SER A 189 -9.90 15.14 2.80
CA SER A 189 -11.10 15.50 3.57
C SER A 189 -10.82 15.79 5.05
N THR A 190 -9.62 15.48 5.53
CA THR A 190 -9.23 15.71 6.94
C THR A 190 -9.05 17.20 7.21
N ASN A 191 -9.58 17.70 8.33
CA ASN A 191 -9.45 19.11 8.72
C ASN A 191 -9.02 19.31 10.17
N ASP A 192 -9.08 18.28 11.02
CA ASP A 192 -8.65 18.32 12.41
C ASP A 192 -7.80 17.08 12.78
N PRO A 193 -6.47 17.15 12.54
CA PRO A 193 -5.80 18.11 11.65
C PRO A 193 -6.02 17.74 10.17
N HIS A 194 -5.68 18.67 9.27
CA HIS A 194 -5.42 18.32 7.87
C HIS A 194 -4.14 17.45 7.78
N TYR A 195 -4.09 16.50 6.86
CA TYR A 195 -3.02 15.50 6.80
C TYR A 195 -1.63 16.07 6.48
N ASP A 196 -1.56 17.20 5.75
CA ASP A 196 -0.33 17.94 5.38
C ASP A 196 0.81 17.13 4.73
N GLY A 197 0.49 15.98 4.13
CA GLY A 197 1.43 15.11 3.43
C GLY A 197 1.48 15.37 1.91
N GLU A 198 2.09 14.43 1.18
CA GLU A 198 2.23 14.50 -0.27
C GLU A 198 1.55 13.32 -0.96
N MET A 199 0.89 13.61 -2.07
CA MET A 199 0.32 12.64 -3.01
C MET A 199 0.73 13.08 -4.40
N ASP A 200 1.33 12.20 -5.18
CA ASP A 200 1.78 12.52 -6.52
C ASP A 200 1.56 11.33 -7.46
N TYR A 201 1.34 11.64 -8.72
CA TYR A 201 0.96 10.70 -9.77
C TYR A 201 1.66 11.04 -11.08
N GLU A 202 2.01 10.02 -11.86
CA GLU A 202 2.50 10.20 -13.23
C GLU A 202 1.65 9.45 -14.24
N PRO A 203 1.08 10.15 -15.24
CA PRO A 203 0.36 9.53 -16.34
C PRO A 203 1.24 8.51 -17.08
N ARG A 204 0.66 7.35 -17.40
CA ARG A 204 1.34 6.24 -18.11
C ARG A 204 2.53 5.62 -17.37
N ALA A 205 2.91 6.10 -16.18
CA ALA A 205 3.88 5.40 -15.38
C ALA A 205 3.27 4.11 -14.80
N GLU A 206 4.04 3.03 -14.92
CA GLU A 206 3.66 1.71 -14.43
C GLU A 206 4.13 1.49 -12.97
N HIS A 207 4.10 0.24 -12.50
CA HIS A 207 4.54 -0.12 -11.15
C HIS A 207 6.00 0.32 -10.90
N CYS A 208 6.38 0.57 -9.65
CA CYS A 208 7.66 1.16 -9.21
C CYS A 208 7.83 2.67 -9.39
N TRP A 209 6.87 3.41 -9.94
CA TRP A 209 7.01 4.87 -10.03
C TRP A 209 6.99 5.53 -8.64
N ASN A 210 7.92 6.47 -8.44
CA ASN A 210 8.33 6.93 -7.10
C ASN A 210 8.42 8.47 -6.97
N GLY A 211 7.78 9.24 -7.85
CA GLY A 211 7.77 10.71 -7.78
C GLY A 211 8.83 11.43 -8.63
N ASP A 212 9.57 10.73 -9.50
CA ASP A 212 10.52 11.39 -10.43
C ASP A 212 9.86 11.62 -11.80
N HIS A 213 9.38 12.84 -12.01
CA HIS A 213 8.83 13.31 -13.28
C HIS A 213 9.89 13.56 -14.37
N THR A 214 11.18 13.55 -14.00
CA THR A 214 12.26 13.97 -14.90
C THR A 214 12.96 12.81 -15.59
N ARG A 215 12.63 11.56 -15.22
CA ARG A 215 13.33 10.37 -15.69
C ARG A 215 12.37 9.22 -15.98
N PRO A 216 12.74 8.30 -16.90
CA PRO A 216 12.00 7.07 -17.08
C PRO A 216 11.91 6.25 -15.79
N ASN A 217 10.75 5.59 -15.59
CA ASN A 217 10.46 4.78 -14.40
C ASN A 217 11.60 3.77 -14.10
N ALA A 218 12.09 3.06 -15.13
CA ALA A 218 13.17 2.09 -15.04
C ALA A 218 14.47 2.61 -14.40
N ILE A 219 14.75 3.92 -14.52
CA ILE A 219 15.90 4.58 -13.92
C ILE A 219 15.54 5.19 -12.56
N SER A 220 14.40 5.90 -12.48
CA SER A 220 13.96 6.57 -11.24
C SER A 220 13.85 5.61 -10.06
N ARG A 221 13.37 4.38 -10.29
CA ARG A 221 13.20 3.36 -9.25
C ARG A 221 14.50 2.90 -8.58
N LEU A 222 15.66 3.23 -9.16
CA LEU A 222 16.98 2.90 -8.61
C LEU A 222 17.56 4.02 -7.74
N ARG A 223 16.79 5.10 -7.51
CA ARG A 223 17.30 6.37 -6.96
C ARG A 223 16.64 6.82 -5.66
N TYR A 224 15.97 5.92 -4.95
CA TYR A 224 15.22 6.22 -3.73
C TYR A 224 16.03 7.04 -2.72
N HIS A 225 17.27 6.65 -2.43
CA HIS A 225 18.15 7.40 -1.52
C HIS A 225 18.38 8.84 -2.00
N GLN A 226 18.69 9.04 -3.29
CA GLN A 226 19.00 10.37 -3.84
C GLN A 226 17.76 11.26 -3.88
N MET A 227 16.56 10.67 -4.02
CA MET A 227 15.30 11.39 -4.06
C MET A 227 14.78 11.74 -2.67
N PHE A 228 14.80 10.77 -1.75
CA PHE A 228 14.13 10.91 -0.46
C PHE A 228 15.05 11.39 0.65
N ALA A 229 16.36 11.14 0.61
CA ALA A 229 17.27 11.65 1.65
C ALA A 229 17.20 13.18 1.80
N PRO A 230 17.19 14.01 0.72
CA PRO A 230 17.02 15.45 0.87
C PRO A 230 15.69 15.85 1.54
N ARG A 231 14.58 15.19 1.19
CA ARG A 231 13.25 15.43 1.77
C ARG A 231 13.18 15.01 3.24
N ILE A 232 13.79 13.87 3.57
CA ILE A 232 13.97 13.38 4.94
C ILE A 232 14.73 14.41 5.78
N VAL A 233 15.87 14.91 5.27
CA VAL A 233 16.66 15.92 5.98
C VAL A 233 15.86 17.20 6.21
N GLN A 234 15.13 17.69 5.20
CA GLN A 234 14.24 18.85 5.38
C GLN A 234 13.21 18.62 6.49
N ARG A 235 12.59 17.44 6.53
CA ARG A 235 11.62 17.10 7.58
C ARG A 235 12.26 16.99 8.96
N ILE A 236 13.44 16.37 9.09
CA ILE A 236 14.21 16.35 10.35
C ILE A 236 14.39 17.77 10.87
N LEU A 237 14.88 18.67 10.01
CA LEU A 237 15.17 20.06 10.39
C LEU A 237 13.90 20.82 10.82
N ALA A 238 12.77 20.55 10.16
CA ALA A 238 11.50 21.20 10.47
C ALA A 238 10.83 20.70 11.76
N SER A 239 11.17 19.50 12.23
CA SER A 239 10.45 18.82 13.32
C SER A 239 11.33 18.36 14.48
N ALA A 240 12.64 18.63 14.42
CA ALA A 240 13.56 18.30 15.50
C ALA A 240 13.12 18.97 16.81
N PRO A 241 13.12 18.26 17.94
CA PRO A 241 12.82 18.85 19.23
C PRO A 241 13.90 19.85 19.63
N SER A 242 13.58 20.76 20.57
CA SER A 242 14.58 21.65 21.16
C SER A 242 15.75 20.85 21.74
N GLY A 243 16.97 21.25 21.38
CA GLY A 243 18.21 20.55 21.75
C GLY A 243 18.50 19.28 20.94
N GLY A 244 17.67 18.93 19.94
CA GLY A 244 17.94 17.84 19.02
C GLY A 244 19.15 18.12 18.12
N ASP A 245 20.06 17.15 18.02
CA ASP A 245 21.26 17.27 17.19
C ASP A 245 20.93 17.16 15.68
N VAL A 246 21.06 18.29 14.98
CA VAL A 246 20.81 18.41 13.54
C VAL A 246 22.07 18.80 12.74
N THR A 247 23.24 18.78 13.36
CA THR A 247 24.49 19.27 12.74
C THR A 247 25.58 18.22 12.67
N SER A 248 25.70 17.29 13.62
CA SER A 248 26.85 16.37 13.69
C SER A 248 26.93 15.33 12.56
N TRP A 249 25.83 15.09 11.84
CA TRP A 249 25.67 14.05 10.82
C TRP A 249 25.46 14.59 9.40
N ARG A 250 25.37 15.91 9.26
CA ARG A 250 25.07 16.56 7.98
C ARG A 250 26.38 16.97 7.30
N TYR A 251 26.87 16.12 6.40
CA TYR A 251 28.07 16.34 5.58
C TYR A 251 27.73 16.51 4.09
#